data_AF-A0A7S0SRX3-F1
#
_entry.id   AF-A0A7S0SRX3-F1
#
_cell.length_a   1.000
_cell.length_b   1.000
_cell.length_c   1.000
_cell.angle_alpha   90.00
_cell.angle_beta   90.00
_cell.angle_gamma   90.00
#
_symmetry.space_group_name_H-M   'P 1'
#
loop_
_entity.id
_entity.type
_entity.pdbx_description
1 polymer ?
#
loop_
_entity_poly.entity_id
_entity_poly.type
_entity_poly.pdbx_seq_one_letter_code
_entity_poly.pdbx_strand_id
1 'polypeptide(L)'
;ASTRGLRCSSVFAAAGRDGGGGGSGQRHGGGQTWKTTRAKTRRPRQPPSGRGARTAMLMDEVCLLSAPKEGTEVPKLIVFDLDDTIWYPELYMMCGAPWSRDELGRVTDAGGEELRIYPAARESLRLILTHGAFADTRVAVASRTTQGRWAREAMALLTVVGTTTLREAAGDLCEIFPGSKKQHFEKLRAKAGVAYHEILFFDNESGNVREVGQLGVTSVFCPGGMSQ
;
A
#
# COMPACT_ATOMS: atom_id res chain seq x y z
N ALA A 1 -17.08 -57.71 -7.52
CA ALA A 1 -16.50 -57.52 -6.17
C ALA A 1 -16.56 -56.03 -5.87
N SER A 2 -17.53 -55.57 -5.06
CA SER A 2 -17.43 -55.42 -3.60
C SER A 2 -16.50 -54.27 -3.23
N THR A 3 -16.77 -53.26 -2.41
CA THR A 3 -17.91 -52.75 -1.61
C THR A 3 -17.38 -51.47 -0.92
N ARG A 4 -18.27 -50.52 -0.58
CA ARG A 4 -18.32 -49.70 0.66
C ARG A 4 -16.97 -49.40 1.37
N GLY A 5 -16.53 -48.16 1.54
CA GLY A 5 -17.17 -47.14 2.39
C GLY A 5 -17.16 -47.56 3.87
N LEU A 6 -16.40 -46.89 4.73
CA LEU A 6 -16.64 -46.83 6.18
C LEU A 6 -15.86 -45.69 6.84
N ARG A 7 -16.64 -44.86 7.54
CA ARG A 7 -16.22 -43.95 8.62
C ARG A 7 -15.71 -44.78 9.79
N CYS A 8 -14.86 -44.19 10.64
CA CYS A 8 -14.74 -44.63 12.02
C CYS A 8 -14.89 -43.41 12.94
N SER A 9 -16.02 -43.39 13.63
CA SER A 9 -16.33 -42.51 14.75
C SER A 9 -16.15 -43.33 16.03
N SER A 10 -15.70 -42.65 17.10
CA SER A 10 -16.09 -42.91 18.51
C SER A 10 -15.56 -44.23 19.15
N VAL A 11 -15.37 -44.44 20.46
CA VAL A 11 -15.99 -43.96 21.71
C VAL A 11 -15.00 -44.20 22.88
N PHE A 12 -15.11 -43.37 23.91
CA PHE A 12 -14.79 -43.51 25.36
C PHE A 12 -14.27 -44.85 25.93
N ALA A 13 -13.38 -44.72 26.92
CA ALA A 13 -13.37 -45.56 28.12
C ALA A 13 -13.05 -44.71 29.37
N ALA A 14 -13.76 -45.00 30.46
CA ALA A 14 -13.72 -44.33 31.76
C ALA A 14 -13.13 -45.25 32.85
N ALA A 15 -12.47 -44.66 33.86
CA ALA A 15 -12.32 -45.13 35.25
C ALA A 15 -11.40 -44.11 35.96
N GLY A 16 -11.55 -43.64 37.20
CA GLY A 16 -12.47 -43.89 38.30
C GLY A 16 -11.75 -43.61 39.63
N ARG A 17 -12.27 -42.65 40.43
CA ARG A 17 -12.28 -42.49 41.92
C ARG A 17 -10.92 -42.56 42.69
N ASP A 18 -10.66 -41.92 43.84
CA ASP A 18 -11.42 -41.46 45.04
C ASP A 18 -10.78 -40.14 45.58
N GLY A 19 -11.52 -39.17 46.13
CA GLY A 19 -11.89 -39.03 47.55
C GLY A 19 -11.17 -37.79 48.13
N GLY A 20 -11.64 -36.94 49.04
CA GLY A 20 -12.87 -36.69 49.79
C GLY A 20 -12.59 -35.44 50.64
N GLY A 21 -13.62 -34.68 51.05
CA GLY A 21 -13.45 -33.56 51.98
C GLY A 21 -14.51 -32.47 51.87
N GLY A 22 -15.44 -32.46 52.81
CA GLY A 22 -16.63 -31.60 52.81
C GLY A 22 -16.40 -30.14 53.20
N GLY A 23 -17.39 -29.32 52.85
CA GLY A 23 -17.49 -27.92 53.25
C GLY A 23 -18.78 -27.31 52.72
N SER A 24 -19.83 -27.36 53.52
CA SER A 24 -21.14 -26.76 53.26
C SER A 24 -21.05 -25.23 53.18
N GLY A 25 -21.43 -24.65 52.04
CA GLY A 25 -21.57 -23.20 51.87
C GLY A 25 -22.67 -22.90 50.84
N GLN A 26 -23.70 -22.20 51.29
CA GLN A 26 -24.91 -21.90 50.54
C GLN A 26 -24.67 -21.14 49.24
N ARG A 27 -25.48 -21.52 48.24
CA ARG A 27 -25.58 -20.95 46.90
C ARG A 27 -26.06 -19.50 46.93
N HIS A 28 -25.29 -18.60 46.31
CA HIS A 28 -25.84 -17.42 45.62
C HIS A 28 -25.34 -17.43 44.17
N GLY A 29 -26.29 -17.63 43.26
CA GLY A 29 -26.05 -17.62 41.81
C GLY A 29 -25.94 -16.19 41.30
N GLY A 30 -24.75 -15.82 40.84
CA GLY A 30 -24.51 -14.66 40.00
C GLY A 30 -24.08 -15.13 38.62
N GLY A 31 -25.03 -15.29 37.70
CA GLY A 31 -24.74 -15.64 36.31
C GLY A 31 -23.91 -14.55 35.65
N GLN A 32 -22.72 -14.90 35.14
CA GLN A 32 -21.97 -14.03 34.24
C GLN A 32 -22.73 -13.95 32.91
N THR A 33 -23.48 -12.87 32.72
CA THR A 33 -24.07 -12.54 31.42
C THR A 33 -22.97 -12.04 30.48
N TRP A 34 -22.62 -12.86 29.49
CA TRP A 34 -21.90 -12.41 28.31
C TRP A 34 -22.80 -11.42 27.57
N LYS A 35 -22.57 -10.12 27.74
CA LYS A 35 -23.21 -9.10 26.89
C LYS A 35 -22.54 -9.14 25.53
N THR A 36 -23.25 -9.70 24.57
CA THR A 36 -22.91 -9.68 23.16
C THR A 36 -22.70 -8.24 22.70
N THR A 37 -21.49 -7.90 22.29
CA THR A 37 -21.20 -6.61 21.66
C THR A 37 -21.90 -6.61 20.31
N ARG A 38 -23.05 -5.94 20.23
CA ARG A 38 -23.79 -5.74 18.99
C ARG A 38 -22.86 -5.02 18.02
N ALA A 39 -22.40 -5.71 16.98
CA ALA A 39 -21.63 -5.10 15.90
C ALA A 39 -22.49 -3.96 15.31
N LYS A 40 -22.06 -2.71 15.52
CA LYS A 40 -22.69 -1.56 14.87
C LYS A 40 -22.40 -1.71 13.38
N THR A 41 -23.42 -2.13 12.63
CA THR A 41 -23.38 -2.07 11.16
C THR A 41 -23.12 -0.61 10.77
N ARG A 42 -21.91 -0.34 10.27
CA ARG A 42 -21.53 0.98 9.77
C ARG A 42 -22.48 1.30 8.60
N ARG A 43 -22.99 2.53 8.59
CA ARG A 43 -23.82 3.01 7.47
C ARG A 43 -23.00 2.94 6.17
N PRO A 44 -23.58 2.50 5.05
CA PRO A 44 -22.93 2.58 3.75
C PRO A 44 -22.49 4.02 3.49
N ARG A 45 -21.23 4.21 3.12
CA ARG A 45 -20.71 5.53 2.75
C ARG A 45 -21.38 5.98 1.45
N GLN A 46 -21.70 7.27 1.36
CA GLN A 46 -22.13 7.85 0.09
C GLN A 46 -20.97 7.86 -0.90
N PRO A 47 -21.24 7.66 -2.20
CA PRO A 47 -20.19 7.72 -3.21
C PRO A 47 -19.49 9.08 -3.19
N PRO A 48 -18.19 9.14 -3.51
CA PRO A 48 -17.46 10.39 -3.55
C PRO A 48 -18.12 11.34 -4.56
N SER A 49 -18.12 12.64 -4.26
CA SER A 49 -18.61 13.69 -5.16
C SER A 49 -17.45 14.60 -5.60
N GLY A 50 -17.59 15.28 -6.74
CA GLY A 50 -16.56 16.19 -7.24
C GLY A 50 -15.27 15.48 -7.67
N ARG A 51 -14.11 15.94 -7.17
CA ARG A 51 -12.78 15.42 -7.52
C ARG A 51 -12.66 13.91 -7.25
N GLY A 52 -13.12 13.44 -6.07
CA GLY A 52 -13.02 12.03 -5.71
C GLY A 52 -13.80 11.10 -6.65
N ALA A 53 -14.94 11.56 -7.20
CA ALA A 53 -15.72 10.79 -8.18
C ALA A 53 -14.95 10.63 -9.49
N ARG A 54 -14.33 11.72 -9.97
CA ARG A 54 -13.52 11.71 -11.20
C ARG A 54 -12.27 10.85 -11.03
N THR A 55 -11.57 10.98 -9.90
CA THR A 55 -10.40 10.15 -9.59
C THR A 55 -10.78 8.67 -9.54
N ALA A 56 -11.90 8.32 -8.90
CA ALA A 56 -12.36 6.93 -8.87
C ALA A 56 -12.61 6.36 -10.29
N MET A 57 -13.19 7.16 -11.20
CA MET A 57 -13.37 6.74 -12.60
C MET A 57 -12.03 6.52 -13.30
N LEU A 58 -11.07 7.44 -13.16
CA LEU A 58 -9.73 7.32 -13.75
C LEU A 58 -8.96 6.12 -13.19
N MET A 59 -9.20 5.74 -11.94
CA MET A 59 -8.56 4.59 -11.29
C MET A 59 -8.99 3.23 -11.85
N ASP A 60 -10.12 3.18 -12.56
CA ASP A 60 -10.66 1.96 -13.17
C ASP A 60 -10.20 1.79 -14.64
N GLU A 61 -9.51 2.79 -15.21
CA GLU A 61 -9.02 2.73 -16.59
C GLU A 61 -7.79 1.83 -16.74
N VAL A 62 -7.70 1.16 -17.88
CA VAL A 62 -6.51 0.39 -18.26
C VAL A 62 -5.50 1.33 -18.90
N CYS A 63 -4.34 1.51 -18.26
CA CYS A 63 -3.20 2.20 -18.85
C CYS A 63 -2.17 1.18 -19.33
N LEU A 64 -1.75 1.30 -20.60
CA LEU A 64 -0.68 0.51 -21.19
C LEU A 64 0.35 1.47 -21.79
N LEU A 65 1.58 1.40 -21.30
CA LEU A 65 2.67 2.24 -21.79
C LEU A 65 3.47 1.46 -22.83
N SER A 66 3.82 2.15 -23.92
CA SER A 66 4.75 1.61 -24.91
C SER A 66 6.16 1.62 -24.34
N ALA A 67 6.92 0.56 -24.62
CA ALA A 67 8.34 0.53 -24.31
C ALA A 67 9.08 1.68 -25.02
N PRO A 68 10.17 2.19 -24.42
CA PRO A 68 11.04 3.15 -25.11
C PRO A 68 11.62 2.52 -26.38
N LYS A 69 11.83 3.35 -27.41
CA LYS A 69 12.47 2.90 -28.65
C LYS A 69 13.92 2.47 -28.35
N GLU A 70 14.42 1.51 -29.11
CA GLU A 70 15.81 1.08 -28.99
C GLU A 70 16.78 2.26 -29.13
N GLY A 71 17.78 2.31 -28.25
CA GLY A 71 18.75 3.41 -28.19
C GLY A 71 18.26 4.69 -27.49
N THR A 72 17.02 4.74 -26.98
CA THR A 72 16.56 5.85 -26.14
C THR A 72 17.30 5.84 -24.81
N GLU A 73 17.98 6.94 -24.46
CA GLU A 73 18.54 7.11 -23.12
C GLU A 73 17.40 7.18 -22.09
N VAL A 74 17.55 6.42 -20.99
CA VAL A 74 16.60 6.41 -19.88
C VAL A 74 17.24 6.93 -18.59
N PRO A 75 16.45 7.45 -17.64
CA PRO A 75 16.98 7.91 -16.35
C PRO A 75 17.64 6.77 -15.57
N LYS A 76 18.71 7.08 -14.81
CA LYS A 76 19.31 6.11 -13.88
C LYS A 76 18.51 5.96 -12.58
N LEU A 77 17.75 7.00 -12.23
CA LEU A 77 16.88 7.00 -11.06
C LEU A 77 15.54 7.63 -11.43
N ILE A 78 14.45 6.93 -11.10
CA ILE A 78 13.10 7.47 -11.23
C ILE A 78 12.51 7.59 -9.83
N VAL A 79 12.21 8.82 -9.44
CA VAL A 79 11.68 9.18 -8.12
C VAL A 79 10.20 9.48 -8.24
N PHE A 80 9.42 8.95 -7.31
CA PHE A 80 7.99 9.23 -7.22
C PHE A 80 7.65 9.90 -5.88
N ASP A 81 6.75 10.89 -5.91
CA ASP A 81 5.95 11.19 -4.74
C ASP A 81 4.92 10.07 -4.46
N LEU A 82 4.21 10.15 -3.32
CA LEU A 82 3.25 9.15 -2.89
C LEU A 82 1.80 9.64 -3.03
N ASP A 83 1.43 10.59 -2.17
CA ASP A 83 0.06 11.06 -2.00
C ASP A 83 -0.42 11.79 -3.26
N ASP A 84 -1.50 11.31 -3.85
CA ASP A 84 -2.08 11.82 -5.10
C ASP A 84 -1.10 11.83 -6.28
N THR A 85 -0.05 11.00 -6.23
CA THR A 85 0.91 10.76 -7.33
C THR A 85 0.93 9.28 -7.70
N ILE A 86 1.41 8.41 -6.79
CA ILE A 86 1.37 6.96 -6.97
C ILE A 86 -0.03 6.44 -6.61
N TRP A 87 -0.63 6.94 -5.53
CA TRP A 87 -1.89 6.42 -5.03
C TRP A 87 -2.90 7.50 -4.72
N TYR A 88 -4.15 7.07 -4.59
CA TYR A 88 -5.24 7.84 -3.99
C TYR A 88 -6.16 6.86 -3.22
N PRO A 89 -6.82 7.28 -2.12
CA PRO A 89 -6.78 8.59 -1.48
C PRO A 89 -5.42 9.00 -0.90
N GLU A 90 -5.25 10.28 -0.59
CA GLU A 90 -4.10 10.74 0.19
C GLU A 90 -4.22 10.25 1.64
N LEU A 91 -3.09 9.97 2.30
CA LEU A 91 -3.10 9.39 3.65
C LEU A 91 -3.86 10.22 4.69
N TYR A 92 -3.91 11.56 4.56
CA TYR A 92 -4.66 12.40 5.49
C TYR A 92 -6.18 12.28 5.33
N MET A 93 -6.66 11.77 4.20
CA MET A 93 -8.08 11.52 3.92
C MET A 93 -8.56 10.20 4.54
N MET A 94 -7.63 9.36 4.99
CA MET A 94 -7.89 8.01 5.47
C MET A 94 -7.94 7.92 7.00
N CYS A 95 -8.59 6.86 7.50
CA CYS A 95 -8.56 6.50 8.92
C CYS A 95 -7.22 5.88 9.35
N GLY A 96 -6.41 5.44 8.37
CA GLY A 96 -5.08 4.87 8.59
C GLY A 96 -5.09 3.45 9.17
N ALA A 97 -3.98 3.09 9.79
CA ALA A 97 -3.72 1.74 10.29
C ALA A 97 -4.73 1.28 11.38
N PRO A 98 -4.93 -0.05 11.58
CA PRO A 98 -4.26 -1.14 10.89
C PRO A 98 -4.69 -1.26 9.42
N TRP A 99 -3.71 -1.47 8.55
CA TRP A 99 -3.95 -1.79 7.15
C TRP A 99 -4.34 -3.26 7.02
N SER A 100 -5.26 -3.55 6.10
CA SER A 100 -5.67 -4.91 5.75
C SER A 100 -5.43 -5.15 4.27
N ARG A 101 -4.96 -6.34 3.90
CA ARG A 101 -4.85 -6.80 2.51
C ARG A 101 -5.70 -8.04 2.31
N ASP A 102 -6.60 -8.02 1.34
CA ASP A 102 -7.44 -9.18 1.03
C ASP A 102 -6.83 -10.11 -0.03
N GLU A 103 -7.51 -11.21 -0.34
CA GLU A 103 -7.08 -12.22 -1.31
C GLU A 103 -6.94 -11.68 -2.75
N LEU A 104 -7.63 -10.58 -3.06
CA LEU A 104 -7.55 -9.90 -4.35
C LEU A 104 -6.43 -8.84 -4.36
N GLY A 105 -5.71 -8.70 -3.25
CA GLY A 105 -4.60 -7.77 -3.10
C GLY A 105 -5.00 -6.33 -2.81
N ARG A 106 -6.28 -6.05 -2.55
CA ARG A 106 -6.74 -4.70 -2.18
C ARG A 106 -6.25 -4.34 -0.80
N VAL A 107 -5.75 -3.13 -0.64
CA VAL A 107 -5.24 -2.60 0.63
C VAL A 107 -6.23 -1.60 1.19
N THR A 108 -6.75 -1.85 2.38
CA THR A 108 -7.76 -1.00 3.02
C THR A 108 -7.30 -0.50 4.39
N ASP A 109 -7.76 0.69 4.76
CA ASP A 109 -7.53 1.27 6.08
C ASP A 109 -8.52 0.70 7.14
N ALA A 110 -8.41 1.13 8.40
CA ALA A 110 -9.34 0.77 9.46
C ALA A 110 -10.79 1.26 9.22
N GLY A 111 -10.96 2.21 8.31
CA GLY A 111 -12.23 2.71 7.81
C GLY A 111 -12.91 1.77 6.80
N GLY A 112 -12.16 0.85 6.20
CA GLY A 112 -12.57 0.08 5.04
C GLY A 112 -12.41 0.83 3.71
N GLU A 113 -11.71 1.97 3.70
CA GLU A 113 -11.39 2.73 2.49
C GLU A 113 -10.19 2.10 1.80
N GLU A 114 -10.30 1.85 0.49
CA GLU A 114 -9.23 1.26 -0.31
C GLU A 114 -8.20 2.32 -0.71
N LEU A 115 -6.92 2.00 -0.51
CA LEU A 115 -5.80 2.75 -1.07
C LEU A 115 -5.42 2.15 -2.42
N ARG A 116 -5.57 2.92 -3.49
CA ARG A 116 -5.43 2.43 -4.87
C ARG A 116 -4.25 3.09 -5.56
N ILE A 117 -3.42 2.29 -6.24
CA ILE A 117 -2.35 2.80 -7.11
C ILE A 117 -2.97 3.26 -8.43
N TYR A 118 -2.60 4.46 -8.90
CA TYR A 118 -3.02 4.99 -10.19
C TYR A 118 -2.57 4.09 -11.36
N PRO A 119 -3.38 3.94 -12.42
CA PRO A 119 -3.06 3.04 -13.54
C PRO A 119 -1.70 3.31 -14.20
N ALA A 120 -1.37 4.56 -14.55
CA ALA A 120 -0.09 4.86 -15.18
C ALA A 120 1.09 4.77 -14.20
N ALA A 121 0.90 5.02 -12.89
CA ALA A 121 1.93 4.70 -11.89
C ALA A 121 2.23 3.20 -11.85
N ARG A 122 1.18 2.36 -11.80
CA ARG A 122 1.34 0.89 -11.80
C ARG A 122 2.04 0.41 -13.07
N GLU A 123 1.62 0.91 -14.22
CA GLU A 123 2.19 0.51 -15.50
C GLU A 123 3.62 1.02 -15.68
N SER A 124 3.93 2.24 -15.23
CA SER A 124 5.31 2.76 -15.20
C SER A 124 6.21 1.89 -14.34
N LEU A 125 5.79 1.57 -13.11
CA LEU A 125 6.55 0.69 -12.21
C LEU A 125 6.74 -0.70 -12.81
N ARG A 126 5.69 -1.27 -13.43
CA ARG A 126 5.78 -2.54 -14.15
C ARG A 126 6.84 -2.48 -15.25
N LEU A 127 6.80 -1.44 -16.09
CA LEU A 127 7.74 -1.29 -17.20
C LEU A 127 9.19 -1.13 -16.71
N ILE A 128 9.41 -0.26 -15.72
CA ILE A 128 10.74 -0.03 -15.11
C ILE A 128 11.31 -1.33 -14.54
N LEU A 129 10.49 -2.13 -13.87
CA LEU A 129 10.95 -3.35 -13.20
C LEU A 129 11.12 -4.56 -14.11
N THR A 130 10.53 -4.56 -15.32
CA THR A 130 10.47 -5.76 -16.16
C THR A 130 11.09 -5.61 -17.55
N HIS A 131 11.26 -4.38 -18.04
CA HIS A 131 11.75 -4.14 -19.39
C HIS A 131 13.27 -3.90 -19.40
N GLY A 132 13.99 -4.58 -20.30
CA GLY A 132 15.46 -4.55 -20.34
C GLY A 132 16.08 -3.16 -20.56
N ALA A 133 15.35 -2.23 -21.19
CA ALA A 133 15.79 -0.84 -21.34
C ALA A 133 16.03 -0.14 -19.99
N PHE A 134 15.37 -0.59 -18.91
CA PHE A 134 15.48 -0.02 -17.56
C PHE A 134 16.33 -0.89 -16.63
N ALA A 135 17.15 -1.82 -17.15
CA ALA A 135 17.94 -2.74 -16.33
C ALA A 135 18.85 -2.04 -15.31
N ASP A 136 19.35 -0.85 -15.65
CA ASP A 136 20.20 -0.03 -14.78
C ASP A 136 19.43 1.12 -14.10
N THR A 137 18.11 1.17 -14.26
CA THR A 137 17.25 2.21 -13.66
C THR A 137 16.70 1.75 -12.32
N ARG A 138 16.87 2.59 -11.29
CA ARG A 138 16.34 2.33 -9.95
C ARG A 138 15.07 3.14 -9.67
N VAL A 139 14.19 2.58 -8.85
CA VAL A 139 12.99 3.26 -8.34
C VAL A 139 13.28 3.87 -6.97
N ALA A 140 12.77 5.06 -6.72
CA ALA A 140 12.88 5.76 -5.46
C ALA A 140 11.56 6.45 -5.07
N VAL A 141 11.42 6.74 -3.78
CA VAL A 141 10.30 7.49 -3.22
C VAL A 141 10.81 8.71 -2.48
N ALA A 142 10.18 9.86 -2.71
CA ALA A 142 10.37 11.08 -1.94
C ALA A 142 8.99 11.60 -1.53
N SER A 143 8.62 11.54 -0.26
CA SER A 143 7.30 12.02 0.22
C SER A 143 7.41 12.91 1.45
N ARG A 144 6.65 14.01 1.44
CA ARG A 144 6.60 14.98 2.54
C ARG A 144 5.58 14.62 3.63
N THR A 145 4.93 13.47 3.53
CA THR A 145 3.87 13.08 4.47
C THR A 145 4.39 13.02 5.92
N THR A 146 3.58 13.53 6.85
CA THR A 146 3.81 13.37 8.29
C THR A 146 3.46 11.96 8.76
N GLN A 147 2.72 11.20 7.96
CA GLN A 147 2.28 9.82 8.25
C GLN A 147 3.28 8.77 7.75
N GLY A 148 4.58 9.02 7.97
CA GLY A 148 5.64 8.19 7.39
C GLY A 148 5.62 6.73 7.82
N ARG A 149 5.08 6.40 9.00
CA ARG A 149 4.87 5.00 9.40
C ARG A 149 3.78 4.34 8.55
N TRP A 150 2.63 4.99 8.42
CA TRP A 150 1.51 4.48 7.62
C TRP A 150 1.89 4.31 6.15
N ALA A 151 2.60 5.28 5.57
CA ALA A 151 3.10 5.20 4.20
C ALA A 151 3.95 3.95 3.98
N ARG A 152 4.92 3.69 4.87
CA ARG A 152 5.81 2.52 4.76
C ARG A 152 5.07 1.19 4.92
N GLU A 153 4.08 1.13 5.82
CA GLU A 153 3.23 -0.06 6.00
C GLU A 153 2.36 -0.31 4.76
N ALA A 154 1.73 0.72 4.21
CA ALA A 154 0.94 0.63 2.98
C ALA A 154 1.79 0.19 1.77
N MET A 155 2.98 0.79 1.58
CA MET A 155 3.91 0.40 0.51
C MET A 155 4.32 -1.08 0.59
N ALA A 156 4.39 -1.66 1.78
CA ALA A 156 4.74 -3.06 1.98
C ALA A 156 3.57 -4.03 1.68
N LEU A 157 2.35 -3.52 1.51
CA LEU A 157 1.17 -4.29 1.15
C LEU A 157 0.77 -4.12 -0.32
N LEU A 158 1.05 -2.94 -0.89
CA LEU A 158 0.70 -2.60 -2.26
C LEU A 158 1.63 -3.28 -3.27
N THR A 159 1.10 -4.26 -3.99
CA THR A 159 1.78 -4.96 -5.09
C THR A 159 1.75 -4.14 -6.38
N VAL A 160 2.91 -3.93 -7.00
CA VAL A 160 3.07 -3.14 -8.23
C VAL A 160 3.24 -4.01 -9.47
N VAL A 161 3.95 -5.14 -9.36
CA VAL A 161 4.11 -6.14 -10.43
C VAL A 161 4.30 -7.52 -9.84
N GLY A 162 3.59 -8.53 -10.37
CA GLY A 162 3.68 -9.91 -9.89
C GLY A 162 3.41 -10.00 -8.38
N THR A 163 4.42 -10.34 -7.60
CA THR A 163 4.37 -10.32 -6.12
C THR A 163 5.17 -9.18 -5.50
N THR A 164 5.91 -8.41 -6.30
CA THR A 164 6.76 -7.30 -5.85
C THR A 164 5.91 -6.14 -5.36
N THR A 165 6.18 -5.72 -4.13
CA THR A 165 5.55 -4.58 -3.47
C THR A 165 6.23 -3.27 -3.85
N LEU A 166 5.53 -2.15 -3.67
CA LEU A 166 6.12 -0.82 -3.85
C LEU A 166 7.31 -0.60 -2.90
N ARG A 167 7.25 -1.17 -1.69
CA ARG A 167 8.36 -1.11 -0.73
C ARG A 167 9.60 -1.86 -1.23
N GLU A 168 9.43 -3.04 -1.79
CA GLU A 168 10.53 -3.82 -2.37
C GLU A 168 11.11 -3.14 -3.61
N ALA A 169 10.26 -2.58 -4.47
CA ALA A 169 10.69 -1.85 -5.66
C ALA A 169 11.59 -0.64 -5.32
N ALA A 170 11.25 0.10 -4.27
CA ALA A 170 12.03 1.27 -3.84
C ALA A 170 13.25 0.93 -2.94
N GLY A 171 13.26 -0.22 -2.27
CA GLY A 171 14.35 -0.64 -1.40
C GLY A 171 14.71 0.38 -0.31
N ASP A 172 15.99 0.78 -0.26
CA ASP A 172 16.54 1.78 0.66
C ASP A 172 16.46 3.23 0.14
N LEU A 173 16.04 3.41 -1.11
CA LEU A 173 15.80 4.69 -1.77
C LEU A 173 14.42 5.25 -1.45
N CYS A 174 14.12 5.35 -0.16
CA CYS A 174 12.83 5.78 0.35
C CYS A 174 13.02 6.89 1.38
N GLU A 175 12.83 8.13 0.94
CA GLU A 175 12.88 9.33 1.79
C GLU A 175 11.45 9.77 2.09
N ILE A 176 10.97 9.51 3.30
CA ILE A 176 9.63 9.89 3.75
C ILE A 176 9.75 10.66 5.06
N PHE A 177 9.68 11.99 4.99
CA PHE A 177 9.69 12.89 6.14
C PHE A 177 9.16 14.29 5.76
N PRO A 178 8.61 15.06 6.70
CA PRO A 178 8.25 16.46 6.46
C PRO A 178 9.49 17.30 6.15
N GLY A 179 9.41 18.17 5.15
CA GLY A 179 10.51 19.07 4.82
C GLY A 179 10.51 19.49 3.35
N SER A 180 11.60 20.11 2.92
CA SER A 180 11.84 20.51 1.53
C SER A 180 12.14 19.27 0.68
N LYS A 181 11.65 19.24 -0.58
CA LYS A 181 12.00 18.15 -1.50
C LYS A 181 13.47 18.19 -1.91
N LYS A 182 14.15 19.34 -1.81
CA LYS A 182 15.61 19.39 -2.02
C LYS A 182 16.37 18.49 -1.06
N GLN A 183 15.98 18.48 0.22
CA GLN A 183 16.61 17.63 1.24
C GLN A 183 16.38 16.13 0.96
N HIS A 184 15.21 15.77 0.44
CA HIS A 184 14.92 14.39 0.01
C HIS A 184 15.85 13.99 -1.14
N PHE A 185 15.93 14.84 -2.16
CA PHE A 185 16.73 14.59 -3.35
C PHE A 185 18.23 14.59 -3.07
N GLU A 186 18.72 15.38 -2.12
CA GLU A 186 20.12 15.30 -1.66
C GLU A 186 20.45 13.94 -1.06
N LYS A 187 19.59 13.42 -0.17
CA LYS A 187 19.76 12.08 0.43
C LYS A 187 19.65 10.96 -0.60
N LEU A 188 18.65 11.02 -1.48
CA LEU A 188 18.47 10.05 -2.55
C LEU A 188 19.68 10.05 -3.50
N ARG A 189 20.16 11.22 -3.91
CA ARG A 189 21.35 11.36 -4.76
C ARG A 189 22.58 10.73 -4.10
N ALA A 190 22.80 11.01 -2.81
CA ALA A 190 23.92 10.46 -2.05
C ALA A 190 23.86 8.93 -1.95
N LYS A 191 22.68 8.35 -1.71
CA LYS A 191 22.47 6.89 -1.67
C LYS A 191 22.55 6.24 -3.06
N ALA A 192 22.06 6.91 -4.09
CA ALA A 192 21.99 6.37 -5.43
C ALA A 192 23.30 6.49 -6.20
N GLY A 193 24.11 7.52 -5.91
CA GLY A 193 25.37 7.78 -6.61
C GLY A 193 25.17 8.32 -8.03
N VAL A 194 24.06 9.02 -8.30
CA VAL A 194 23.71 9.55 -9.63
C VAL A 194 23.75 11.09 -9.66
N ALA A 195 23.94 11.70 -10.82
CA ALA A 195 23.83 13.15 -10.98
C ALA A 195 22.36 13.58 -11.10
N TYR A 196 22.04 14.83 -10.74
CA TYR A 196 20.64 15.31 -10.79
C TYR A 196 20.00 15.23 -12.17
N HIS A 197 20.75 15.48 -13.25
CA HIS A 197 20.25 15.42 -14.63
C HIS A 197 19.94 13.99 -15.10
N GLU A 198 20.38 12.97 -14.36
CA GLU A 198 20.08 11.56 -14.62
C GLU A 198 18.82 11.08 -13.87
N ILE A 199 18.13 12.00 -13.18
CA ILE A 199 16.94 11.72 -12.37
C ILE A 199 15.69 12.24 -13.06
N LEU A 200 14.66 11.39 -13.09
CA LEU A 200 13.29 11.74 -13.45
C LEU A 200 12.42 11.74 -12.19
N PHE A 201 11.56 12.73 -12.04
CA PHE A 201 10.71 12.91 -10.87
C PHE A 201 9.25 13.16 -11.26
N PHE A 202 8.32 12.47 -10.59
CA PHE A 202 6.88 12.68 -10.73
C PHE A 202 6.27 13.14 -9.40
N ASP A 203 5.47 14.22 -9.44
CA ASP A 203 4.81 14.79 -8.26
C ASP A 203 3.57 15.59 -8.68
N ASN A 204 2.49 15.49 -7.90
CA ASN A 204 1.24 16.20 -8.15
C ASN A 204 1.25 17.65 -7.63
N GLU A 205 2.26 18.06 -6.86
CA GLU A 205 2.36 19.41 -6.30
C GLU A 205 3.36 20.25 -7.10
N SER A 206 2.83 21.28 -7.77
CA SER A 206 3.62 22.15 -8.66
C SER A 206 4.77 22.85 -7.94
N GLY A 207 4.61 23.11 -6.63
CA GLY A 207 5.67 23.65 -5.78
C GLY A 207 6.87 22.71 -5.67
N ASN A 208 6.63 21.42 -5.43
CA ASN A 208 7.67 20.40 -5.34
C ASN A 208 8.40 20.24 -6.68
N VAL A 209 7.66 20.20 -7.79
CA VAL A 209 8.20 20.09 -9.16
C VAL A 209 9.13 21.27 -9.47
N ARG A 210 8.69 22.51 -9.21
CA ARG A 210 9.54 23.70 -9.40
C ARG A 210 10.77 23.69 -8.50
N GLU A 211 10.59 23.32 -7.23
CA GLU A 211 11.66 23.28 -6.24
C GLU A 211 12.77 22.29 -6.63
N VAL A 212 12.39 21.08 -7.03
CA VAL A 212 13.32 20.01 -7.43
C VAL A 212 13.93 20.27 -8.81
N GLY A 213 13.16 20.85 -9.74
CA GLY A 213 13.65 21.24 -11.07
C GLY A 213 14.83 22.22 -11.02
N GLN A 214 14.90 23.09 -10.00
CA GLN A 214 16.04 23.98 -9.77
C GLN A 214 17.37 23.25 -9.50
N LEU A 215 17.33 21.97 -9.12
CA LEU A 215 18.51 21.13 -8.92
C LEU A 215 19.05 20.53 -10.23
N GLY A 216 18.34 20.69 -11.35
CA GLY A 216 18.64 20.06 -12.64
C GLY A 216 17.98 18.69 -12.84
N VAL A 217 17.01 18.33 -12.00
CA VAL A 217 16.21 17.10 -12.13
C VAL A 217 15.09 17.31 -13.15
N THR A 218 14.90 16.36 -14.06
CA THR A 218 13.74 16.37 -14.95
C THR A 218 12.49 16.07 -14.14
N SER A 219 11.61 17.06 -13.96
CA SER A 219 10.47 16.96 -13.05
C SER A 219 9.14 17.13 -13.81
N VAL A 220 8.22 16.20 -13.59
CA VAL A 220 6.93 16.10 -14.28
C VAL A 220 5.82 16.38 -13.27
N PHE A 221 4.93 17.31 -13.64
CA PHE A 221 3.77 17.68 -12.84
C PHE A 221 2.56 16.79 -13.15
N CYS A 222 1.99 16.17 -12.12
CA CYS A 222 0.92 15.18 -12.22
C CYS A 222 -0.38 15.64 -11.50
N PRO A 223 -1.13 16.65 -12.00
CA PRO A 223 -2.23 17.29 -11.27
C PRO A 223 -3.46 16.41 -10.97
N GLY A 224 -3.53 15.22 -11.57
CA GLY A 224 -4.57 14.21 -11.33
C GLY A 224 -3.95 12.87 -10.93
N GLY A 225 -2.78 12.90 -10.31
CA GLY A 225 -1.91 11.76 -10.15
C GLY A 225 -1.41 11.20 -11.47
N MET A 226 -0.74 10.06 -11.39
CA MET A 226 -0.28 9.33 -12.58
C MET A 226 -1.39 8.46 -13.16
N SER A 227 -2.50 9.08 -13.55
CA SER A 227 -3.70 8.38 -14.03
C SER A 227 -3.53 7.81 -15.45
N GLN A 228 -2.77 8.48 -16.32
CA GLN A 228 -2.62 8.19 -17.75
C GLN A 228 -1.21 8.47 -18.25
#